data_AF-A0A9X4BSG7-F1
#
_entry.id   AF-A0A9X4BSG7-F1
#
_cell.length_a   1.000
_cell.length_b   1.000
_cell.length_c   1.000
_cell.angle_alpha   90.00
_cell.angle_beta   90.00
_cell.angle_gamma   90.00
#
_symmetry.space_group_name_H-M   'P 1'
#
loop_
_entity.id
_entity.type
_entity.pdbx_description
1 polymer ?
#
loop_
_entity_poly.entity_id
_entity_poly.type
_entity_poly.pdbx_seq_one_letter_code
_entity_poly.pdbx_strand_id
1 'polypeptide(L)'
;MGMDVYGKAPVSERGTYFRNNVWWWHPLWRYCEEMAPDLIPDDNLGHSNDGWGLDGEEAVALADRLAAALASGATGRYAKRYQETLDALPLEPCTICDASGHRAEPPQTGPGPRLCNGCNGTGKVPNFATHYPFSAENVREFEAFLRDSGGFSIC
;
A
#
# COMPACT_ATOMS: atom_id res chain seq x y z
N MET A 1 0.80 -10.72 4.71
CA MET A 1 -0.67 -10.68 4.54
C MET A 1 -0.98 -9.87 3.30
N GLY A 2 -2.08 -10.17 2.62
CA GLY A 2 -2.52 -9.47 1.41
C GLY A 2 -3.98 -9.07 1.53
N MET A 3 -4.42 -8.24 0.60
CA MET A 3 -5.75 -7.70 0.49
C MET A 3 -6.36 -8.32 -0.76
N ASP A 4 -7.43 -9.08 -0.55
CA ASP A 4 -8.13 -9.80 -1.60
C ASP A 4 -9.39 -9.02 -1.98
N VAL A 5 -9.43 -8.46 -3.19
CA VAL A 5 -10.53 -7.59 -3.63
C VAL A 5 -11.37 -8.33 -4.65
N TYR A 6 -12.65 -8.55 -4.35
CA TYR A 6 -13.57 -9.30 -5.20
C TYR A 6 -14.60 -8.38 -5.83
N GLY A 7 -14.87 -8.56 -7.11
CA GLY A 7 -15.96 -7.88 -7.80
C GLY A 7 -17.32 -8.39 -7.31
N LYS A 8 -18.28 -7.49 -7.13
CA LYS A 8 -19.64 -7.83 -6.67
C LYS A 8 -20.51 -8.39 -7.80
N ALA A 9 -20.40 -7.82 -9.00
CA ALA A 9 -21.15 -8.24 -10.18
C ALA A 9 -20.27 -8.10 -11.45
N PRO A 10 -19.19 -8.89 -11.54
CA PRO A 10 -18.18 -8.68 -12.57
C PRO A 10 -18.72 -9.00 -13.96
N VAL A 11 -18.38 -8.15 -14.94
CA VAL A 11 -18.77 -8.31 -16.36
C VAL A 11 -17.68 -8.93 -17.21
N SER A 12 -16.49 -9.14 -16.64
CA SER A 12 -15.35 -9.81 -17.29
C SER A 12 -14.51 -10.54 -16.24
N GLU A 13 -13.63 -11.44 -16.67
CA GLU A 13 -12.66 -12.10 -15.78
C GLU A 13 -11.80 -11.08 -15.02
N ARG A 14 -11.42 -9.98 -15.68
CA ARG A 14 -10.61 -8.90 -15.08
C ARG A 14 -11.30 -8.24 -13.89
N GLY A 15 -12.63 -8.14 -13.91
CA GLY A 15 -13.41 -7.57 -12.80
C GLY A 15 -13.67 -8.54 -11.65
N THR A 16 -13.37 -9.83 -11.81
CA THR A 16 -13.71 -10.84 -10.79
C THR A 16 -12.87 -10.70 -9.52
N TYR A 17 -11.58 -10.38 -9.68
CA TYR A 17 -10.64 -10.43 -8.59
C TYR A 17 -9.40 -9.57 -8.86
N PHE A 18 -9.02 -8.81 -7.85
CA PHE A 18 -7.78 -8.06 -7.79
C PHE A 18 -7.07 -8.39 -6.48
N ARG A 19 -5.80 -8.78 -6.56
CA ARG A 19 -4.98 -9.05 -5.38
C ARG A 19 -3.92 -8.00 -5.25
N ASN A 20 -3.80 -7.43 -4.06
CA ASN A 20 -2.64 -6.63 -3.73
C ASN A 20 -2.09 -7.02 -2.37
N ASN A 21 -0.77 -7.12 -2.21
CA ASN A 21 -0.26 -7.38 -0.87
C ASN A 21 -0.37 -6.11 0.00
N VAL A 22 -0.41 -6.26 1.32
CA VAL A 22 -0.71 -5.15 2.24
C VAL A 22 0.23 -3.95 2.06
N TRP A 23 1.50 -4.20 1.71
CA TRP A 23 2.50 -3.16 1.51
C TRP A 23 2.20 -2.24 0.32
N TRP A 24 1.63 -2.81 -0.73
CA TRP A 24 1.25 -2.08 -1.95
C TRP A 24 -0.20 -1.57 -1.89
N TRP A 25 -1.06 -2.24 -1.12
CA TRP A 25 -2.45 -1.85 -0.96
C TRP A 25 -2.62 -0.53 -0.23
N HIS A 26 -1.98 -0.35 0.94
CA HIS A 26 -2.20 0.89 1.71
C HIS A 26 -1.84 2.16 0.93
N PRO A 27 -0.72 2.25 0.20
CA PRO A 27 -0.43 3.41 -0.64
C PRO A 27 -1.40 3.58 -1.81
N LEU A 28 -1.83 2.47 -2.45
CA LEU A 28 -2.84 2.51 -3.51
C LEU A 28 -4.17 3.04 -2.99
N TRP A 29 -4.65 2.51 -1.86
CA TRP A 29 -5.94 2.89 -1.28
C TRP A 29 -5.94 4.34 -0.79
N ARG A 30 -4.85 4.79 -0.14
CA ARG A 30 -4.69 6.20 0.25
C ARG A 30 -4.74 7.15 -0.96
N TYR A 31 -4.16 6.74 -2.09
CA TYR A 31 -4.27 7.52 -3.30
C TYR A 31 -5.72 7.57 -3.83
N CYS A 32 -6.49 6.49 -3.69
CA CYS A 32 -7.91 6.49 -4.02
C CYS A 32 -8.69 7.47 -3.14
N GLU A 33 -8.43 7.49 -1.81
CA GLU A 33 -9.00 8.46 -0.87
C GLU A 33 -8.72 9.91 -1.29
N GLU A 34 -7.47 10.22 -1.70
CA GLU A 34 -7.11 11.57 -2.17
C GLU A 34 -7.82 11.95 -3.47
N MET A 35 -8.02 11.00 -4.39
CA MET A 35 -8.65 11.24 -5.69
C MET A 35 -10.18 11.29 -5.62
N ALA A 36 -10.78 10.65 -4.62
CA ALA A 36 -12.23 10.53 -4.51
C ALA A 36 -12.78 10.68 -3.08
N PRO A 37 -12.52 11.82 -2.40
CA PRO A 37 -12.98 12.03 -1.03
C PRO A 37 -14.52 12.13 -0.90
N ASP A 38 -15.24 12.38 -1.99
CA ASP A 38 -16.70 12.37 -2.03
C ASP A 38 -17.30 10.98 -2.26
N LEU A 39 -16.50 10.00 -2.71
CA LEU A 39 -16.91 8.59 -2.85
C LEU A 39 -16.42 7.74 -1.68
N ILE A 40 -15.26 8.11 -1.11
CA ILE A 40 -14.60 7.36 -0.05
C ILE A 40 -14.59 8.24 1.20
N PRO A 41 -15.47 7.96 2.19
CA PRO A 41 -15.56 8.77 3.39
C PRO A 41 -14.33 8.57 4.30
N ASP A 42 -14.02 9.56 5.13
CA ASP A 42 -12.85 9.54 6.02
C ASP A 42 -12.86 8.38 7.04
N ASP A 43 -14.04 7.84 7.37
CA ASP A 43 -14.23 6.71 8.29
C ASP A 43 -14.36 5.35 7.57
N ASN A 44 -13.97 5.29 6.29
CA ASN A 44 -13.97 4.06 5.51
C ASN A 44 -13.08 2.96 6.11
N LEU A 45 -13.40 1.71 5.79
CA LEU A 45 -12.64 0.53 6.23
C LEU A 45 -11.80 -0.07 5.08
N GLY A 46 -11.44 0.73 4.07
CA GLY A 46 -10.72 0.23 2.90
C GLY A 46 -9.26 -0.15 3.19
N HIS A 47 -8.76 0.10 4.39
CA HIS A 47 -7.48 -0.39 4.88
C HIS A 47 -7.56 -1.72 5.64
N SER A 48 -8.73 -2.36 5.70
CA SER A 48 -8.93 -3.66 6.34
C SER A 48 -9.64 -4.67 5.42
N ASN A 49 -9.64 -5.93 5.84
CA ASN A 49 -10.26 -7.06 5.15
C ASN A 49 -11.67 -7.35 5.70
N ASP A 50 -12.43 -6.29 6.01
CA ASP A 50 -13.72 -6.40 6.72
C ASP A 50 -14.94 -6.45 5.78
N GLY A 51 -14.72 -6.65 4.48
CA GLY A 51 -15.78 -6.68 3.46
C GLY A 51 -16.17 -5.30 2.91
N TRP A 52 -15.48 -4.23 3.33
CA TRP A 52 -15.74 -2.88 2.84
C TRP A 52 -15.45 -2.77 1.34
N GLY A 53 -16.21 -1.93 0.63
CA GLY A 53 -15.97 -1.62 -0.77
C GLY A 53 -17.15 -0.90 -1.41
N LEU A 54 -16.93 -0.38 -2.62
CA LEU A 54 -17.87 0.49 -3.31
C LEU A 54 -18.96 -0.31 -4.05
N ASP A 55 -20.09 0.33 -4.35
CA ASP A 55 -21.06 -0.20 -5.30
C ASP A 55 -20.58 -0.04 -6.76
N GLY A 56 -21.41 -0.46 -7.72
CA GLY A 56 -21.05 -0.43 -9.14
C GLY A 56 -20.90 0.98 -9.72
N GLU A 57 -21.75 1.91 -9.32
CA GLU A 57 -21.70 3.29 -9.82
C GLU A 57 -20.49 4.02 -9.24
N GLU A 58 -20.25 3.86 -7.95
CA GLU A 58 -19.11 4.41 -7.22
C GLU A 58 -17.77 3.82 -7.71
N ALA A 59 -17.72 2.51 -7.98
CA ALA A 59 -16.51 1.86 -8.51
C ALA A 59 -16.13 2.40 -9.90
N VAL A 60 -17.11 2.58 -10.80
CA VAL A 60 -16.88 3.19 -12.12
C VAL A 60 -16.46 4.65 -11.98
N ALA A 61 -17.10 5.42 -11.09
CA ALA A 61 -16.73 6.80 -10.85
C ALA A 61 -15.29 6.94 -10.30
N LEU A 62 -14.85 6.02 -9.43
CA LEU A 62 -13.46 5.95 -8.99
C LEU A 62 -12.53 5.60 -10.16
N ALA A 63 -12.89 4.61 -10.99
CA ALA A 63 -12.10 4.23 -12.16
C ALA A 63 -11.89 5.41 -13.12
N ASP A 64 -12.92 6.22 -13.37
CA ASP A 64 -12.83 7.40 -14.24
C ASP A 64 -11.88 8.47 -13.69
N ARG A 65 -11.85 8.67 -12.37
CA ARG A 65 -10.91 9.61 -11.73
C ARG A 65 -9.48 9.10 -11.83
N LEU A 66 -9.26 7.81 -11.57
CA LEU A 66 -7.93 7.20 -11.70
C LEU A 66 -7.45 7.26 -13.16
N ALA A 67 -8.32 7.01 -14.13
CA ALA A 67 -8.01 7.13 -15.55
C ALA A 67 -7.64 8.56 -15.95
N ALA A 68 -8.41 9.57 -15.49
CA ALA A 68 -8.10 10.98 -15.73
C ALA A 68 -6.77 11.40 -15.09
N ALA A 69 -6.47 10.92 -13.87
CA ALA A 69 -5.21 11.17 -13.19
C ALA A 69 -4.02 10.49 -13.90
N LEU A 70 -4.20 9.29 -14.43
CA LEU A 70 -3.21 8.59 -15.25
C LEU A 70 -2.96 9.34 -16.57
N ALA A 71 -4.02 9.73 -17.29
CA ALA A 71 -3.93 10.42 -18.57
C ALA A 71 -3.29 11.81 -18.47
N SER A 72 -3.57 12.55 -17.40
CA SER A 72 -2.96 13.87 -17.13
C SER A 72 -1.53 13.79 -16.56
N GLY A 73 -1.02 12.59 -16.31
CA GLY A 73 0.28 12.34 -15.66
C GLY A 73 0.31 12.71 -14.18
N ALA A 74 -0.83 13.02 -13.55
CA ALA A 74 -0.92 13.32 -12.12
C ALA A 74 -0.45 12.14 -11.27
N THR A 75 -0.86 10.91 -11.61
CA THR A 75 -0.43 9.69 -10.92
C THR A 75 1.09 9.49 -10.98
N GLY A 76 1.73 9.82 -12.12
CA GLY A 76 3.18 9.75 -12.26
C GLY A 76 3.91 10.78 -11.39
N ARG A 77 3.40 12.02 -11.33
CA ARG A 77 3.93 13.06 -10.43
C ARG A 77 3.76 12.69 -8.96
N TYR A 78 2.61 12.12 -8.60
CA TYR A 78 2.36 11.60 -7.25
C TYR A 78 3.37 10.50 -6.91
N ALA A 79 3.56 9.51 -7.79
CA ALA A 79 4.50 8.41 -7.57
C ALA A 79 5.93 8.93 -7.34
N LYS A 80 6.37 9.92 -8.14
CA LYS A 80 7.68 10.54 -7.97
C LYS A 80 7.82 11.23 -6.61
N ARG A 81 6.86 12.08 -6.25
CA ARG A 81 6.85 12.79 -4.95
C ARG A 81 6.81 11.80 -3.77
N TYR A 82 6.05 10.73 -3.92
CA TYR A 82 5.96 9.67 -2.91
C TYR A 82 7.31 8.98 -2.70
N GLN A 83 8.00 8.61 -3.78
CA GLN A 83 9.34 8.02 -3.70
C GLN A 83 10.36 9.01 -3.09
N GLU A 84 10.34 10.27 -3.51
CA GLU A 84 11.22 11.32 -2.94
C GLU A 84 10.98 11.48 -1.43
N THR A 85 9.74 11.32 -0.97
CA THR A 85 9.40 11.35 0.46
C THR A 85 9.99 10.15 1.20
N LEU A 86 9.86 8.93 0.64
CA LEU A 86 10.41 7.71 1.23
C LEU A 86 11.95 7.75 1.30
N ASP A 87 12.60 8.22 0.23
CA ASP A 87 14.06 8.33 0.15
C ASP A 87 14.63 9.36 1.15
N ALA A 88 13.82 10.37 1.50
CA ALA A 88 14.19 11.38 2.48
C ALA A 88 13.98 10.94 3.94
N LEU A 89 13.36 9.78 4.19
CA LEU A 89 13.13 9.30 5.55
C LEU A 89 14.46 8.93 6.24
N PRO A 90 14.65 9.34 7.51
CA PRO A 90 15.84 8.98 8.24
C PRO A 90 15.86 7.49 8.55
N LEU A 91 17.07 6.92 8.63
CA LEU A 91 17.25 5.59 9.20
C LEU A 91 16.79 5.56 10.66
N GLU A 92 16.13 4.48 11.05
CA GLU A 92 15.63 4.25 12.40
C GLU A 92 16.63 3.43 13.23
N PRO A 93 16.68 3.63 14.56
CA PRO A 93 17.49 2.78 15.43
C PRO A 93 17.01 1.33 15.36
N CYS A 94 17.95 0.39 15.26
CA CYS A 94 17.61 -1.02 15.25
C CYS A 94 17.16 -1.48 16.64
N THR A 95 15.88 -1.87 16.76
CA THR A 95 15.28 -2.30 18.03
C THR A 95 15.78 -3.66 18.53
N ILE A 96 16.30 -4.52 17.64
CA ILE A 96 16.83 -5.85 18.00
C ILE A 96 18.10 -5.73 18.85
N CYS A 97 18.96 -4.76 18.53
CA CYS A 97 20.25 -4.55 19.20
C CYS A 97 20.34 -3.22 19.94
N ASP A 98 19.22 -2.52 20.10
CA ASP A 98 19.15 -1.17 20.68
C ASP A 98 20.22 -0.23 20.09
N ALA A 99 20.26 -0.16 18.76
CA ALA A 99 21.20 0.62 17.95
C ALA A 99 22.70 0.35 18.15
N SER A 100 23.10 -0.69 18.91
CA SER A 100 24.52 -1.01 19.13
C SER A 100 25.22 -1.70 17.96
N GLY A 101 24.45 -2.19 16.99
CA GLY A 101 24.95 -3.04 15.90
C GLY A 101 25.29 -4.48 16.32
N HIS A 102 25.21 -4.81 17.60
CA HIS A 102 25.49 -6.15 18.11
C HIS A 102 24.38 -6.62 19.04
N ARG A 103 23.88 -7.84 18.85
CA ARG A 103 22.78 -8.43 19.61
C ARG A 103 23.26 -9.49 20.60
N ALA A 104 22.44 -9.72 21.61
CA ALA A 104 22.55 -10.84 22.53
C ALA A 104 22.41 -12.19 21.79
N GLU A 105 22.95 -13.23 22.40
CA GLU A 105 22.77 -14.59 21.89
C GLU A 105 21.33 -15.04 22.15
N PRO A 106 20.67 -15.75 21.20
CA PRO A 106 19.36 -16.33 21.47
C PRO A 106 19.40 -17.28 22.69
N PRO A 107 18.38 -17.28 23.56
CA PRO A 107 17.10 -16.59 23.41
C PRO A 107 17.07 -15.14 23.93
N GLN A 108 18.18 -14.60 24.45
CA GLN A 108 18.21 -13.24 24.99
C GLN A 108 18.05 -12.19 23.87
N THR A 109 17.34 -11.11 24.18
CA THR A 109 17.13 -9.96 23.29
C THR A 109 17.88 -8.73 23.80
N GLY A 110 18.14 -7.77 22.92
CA GLY A 110 18.91 -6.56 23.24
C GLY A 110 20.39 -6.63 22.84
N PRO A 111 21.21 -5.66 23.26
CA PRO A 111 22.63 -5.59 22.94
C PRO A 111 23.44 -6.81 23.43
N GLY A 112 24.48 -7.19 22.71
CA GLY A 112 25.35 -8.30 23.14
C GLY A 112 26.56 -8.52 22.24
N PRO A 113 27.26 -9.67 22.35
CA PRO A 113 28.55 -9.88 21.70
C PRO A 113 28.46 -10.28 20.21
N ARG A 114 27.27 -10.66 19.69
CA ARG A 114 27.14 -11.15 18.32
C ARG A 114 26.76 -10.02 17.37
N LEU A 115 27.32 -10.00 16.16
CA LEU A 115 26.90 -9.06 15.12
C LEU A 115 25.38 -9.14 14.90
N CYS A 116 24.68 -8.01 14.92
CA CYS A 116 23.25 -7.98 14.71
C CYS A 116 22.93 -8.25 13.23
N ASN A 117 22.18 -9.30 12.96
CA ASN A 117 21.71 -9.67 11.62
C ASN A 117 20.48 -8.86 11.18
N GLY A 118 19.78 -8.19 12.10
CA GLY A 118 18.65 -7.32 11.77
C GLY A 118 19.07 -6.01 11.12
N CYS A 119 20.21 -5.45 11.51
CA CYS A 119 20.78 -4.24 10.93
C CYS A 119 22.15 -4.46 10.26
N ASN A 120 22.61 -5.70 10.13
CA ASN A 120 23.94 -6.03 9.62
C ASN A 120 25.08 -5.22 10.26
N GLY A 121 25.04 -5.03 11.59
CA GLY A 121 26.10 -4.32 12.31
C GLY A 121 26.02 -2.79 12.33
N THR A 122 25.11 -2.17 11.58
CA THR A 122 25.06 -0.70 11.45
C THR A 122 24.42 0.01 12.65
N GLY A 123 23.66 -0.72 13.48
CA GLY A 123 22.79 -0.16 14.50
C GLY A 123 21.55 0.56 13.96
N LYS A 124 21.37 0.61 12.64
CA LYS A 124 20.29 1.37 11.99
C LYS A 124 19.62 0.56 10.89
N VAL A 125 18.33 0.77 10.70
CA VAL A 125 17.54 0.13 9.65
C VAL A 125 16.81 1.20 8.82
N PRO A 126 16.43 0.91 7.57
CA PRO A 126 15.53 1.79 6.82
C PRO A 126 14.25 2.06 7.62
N ASN A 127 13.68 3.26 7.44
CA ASN A 127 12.40 3.60 8.05
C ASN A 127 11.32 2.59 7.63
N PHE A 128 10.49 2.13 8.56
CA PHE A 128 9.46 1.13 8.26
C PHE A 128 8.52 1.53 7.12
N ALA A 129 8.23 2.82 6.96
CA ALA A 129 7.37 3.32 5.88
C ALA A 129 7.94 3.04 4.47
N THR A 130 9.26 2.85 4.33
CA THR A 130 9.90 2.51 3.04
C THR A 130 9.48 1.13 2.51
N HIS A 131 8.86 0.29 3.34
CA HIS A 131 8.29 -0.98 2.90
C HIS A 131 7.01 -0.84 2.09
N TYR A 132 6.40 0.35 2.03
CA TYR A 132 5.12 0.60 1.39
C TYR A 132 5.32 1.38 0.07
N PRO A 133 5.64 0.74 -1.06
CA PRO A 133 5.85 1.44 -2.32
C PRO A 133 4.53 1.82 -3.02
N PHE A 134 4.63 2.75 -3.97
CA PHE A 134 3.52 3.17 -4.84
C PHE A 134 3.97 3.14 -6.31
N SER A 135 3.10 2.70 -7.23
CA SER A 135 3.38 2.74 -8.66
C SER A 135 2.14 3.09 -9.48
N ALA A 136 2.35 3.80 -10.59
CA ALA A 136 1.29 4.11 -11.54
C ALA A 136 0.78 2.86 -12.28
N GLU A 137 1.59 1.80 -12.37
CA GLU A 137 1.17 0.51 -12.94
C GLU A 137 0.09 -0.13 -12.08
N ASN A 138 0.33 -0.22 -10.77
CA ASN A 138 -0.62 -0.78 -9.81
C ASN A 138 -1.95 -0.01 -9.82
N VAL A 139 -1.90 1.32 -9.97
CA VAL A 139 -3.10 2.15 -10.14
C VAL A 139 -3.84 1.81 -11.44
N ARG A 140 -3.13 1.57 -12.54
CA ARG A 140 -3.76 1.20 -13.82
C ARG A 140 -4.40 -0.18 -13.76
N GLU A 141 -3.77 -1.15 -13.12
CA GLU A 141 -4.34 -2.48 -12.91
C GLU A 141 -5.61 -2.41 -12.06
N PHE A 142 -5.59 -1.62 -10.98
CA PHE A 142 -6.76 -1.44 -10.13
C PHE A 142 -7.90 -0.69 -10.84
N GLU A 143 -7.58 0.39 -11.56
CA GLU A 143 -8.54 1.12 -12.39
C GLU A 143 -9.23 0.20 -13.40
N ALA A 144 -8.46 -0.67 -14.05
CA ALA A 144 -8.95 -1.65 -15.01
C ALA A 144 -9.86 -2.71 -14.37
N PHE A 145 -9.57 -3.15 -13.14
CA PHE A 145 -10.44 -4.01 -12.34
C PHE A 145 -11.77 -3.31 -12.01
N LEU A 146 -11.72 -2.07 -11.49
CA LEU A 146 -12.90 -1.32 -11.05
C LEU A 146 -13.93 -1.14 -12.16
N ARG A 147 -13.49 -0.91 -13.40
CA ARG A 147 -14.39 -0.78 -14.56
C ARG A 147 -15.28 -1.99 -14.79
N ASP A 148 -14.77 -3.17 -14.48
CA ASP A 148 -15.41 -4.43 -14.83
C ASP A 148 -16.01 -5.14 -13.61
N SER A 149 -15.86 -4.60 -12.40
CA SER A 149 -16.16 -5.33 -11.16
C SER A 149 -17.64 -5.32 -10.76
N GLY A 150 -18.41 -4.36 -11.27
CA GLY A 150 -19.80 -4.14 -10.85
C GLY A 150 -19.91 -3.77 -9.37
N GLY A 151 -18.92 -3.05 -8.84
CA GLY A 151 -18.70 -2.83 -7.41
C GLY A 151 -17.70 -3.84 -6.84
N PHE A 152 -17.21 -3.63 -5.63
CA PHE A 152 -16.23 -4.54 -5.03
C PHE A 152 -16.34 -4.65 -3.51
N SER A 153 -15.69 -5.66 -2.94
CA SER A 153 -15.49 -5.84 -1.50
C SER A 153 -14.07 -6.33 -1.21
N ILE A 154 -13.47 -5.85 -0.12
CA ILE A 154 -12.11 -6.19 0.33
C ILE A 154 -12.20 -7.26 1.43
N CYS A 155 -11.48 -8.37 1.25
CA CYS A 155 -11.53 -9.60 2.03
C CYS A 155 -10.13 -10.07 2.46
#